data_AF-U3AR38-F1
#
_entry.id   AF-U3AR38-F1
#
_cell.length_a   1.000
_cell.length_b   1.000
_cell.length_c   1.000
_cell.angle_alpha   90.00
_cell.angle_beta   90.00
_cell.angle_gamma   90.00
#
_symmetry.space_group_name_H-M   'P 1'
#
loop_
_entity.id
_entity.type
_entity.pdbx_description
1 polymer ?
#
loop_
_entity_poly.entity_id
_entity_poly.type
_entity_poly.pdbx_seq_one_letter_code
_entity_poly.pdbx_strand_id
1 'polypeptide(L)'
;MSKKLLVLLAIAALSNASSATAARPGKCGAGFEKWDLNCDGKLDYKESIASGQAYRDQAAKVYRPAAREGLPEPDKAGYPNVVKNQNPKPEILYYNPNGLRISDGRDKSKTKSVRLSKNISDYRELRLTYRLQAEDVGVHTRNMTINTDLWHVDPSHSKWDKLYRYAEQVGVDKNRWDSIHFWRIAPNRIWVLEKCDSWRWCGARLMAVEGIK
;
A
#
# COMPACT_ATOMS: atom_id res chain seq x y z
N MET A 1 -56.33 16.26 39.41
CA MET A 1 -55.73 17.58 39.07
C MET A 1 -54.42 17.67 39.84
N SER A 2 -53.22 17.96 39.33
CA SER A 2 -52.76 18.61 38.10
C SER A 2 -51.35 18.12 37.75
N LYS A 3 -51.01 18.18 36.45
CA LYS A 3 -49.67 18.04 35.85
C LYS A 3 -48.77 19.27 36.17
N LYS A 4 -47.47 19.12 35.85
CA LYS A 4 -46.34 20.10 35.79
C LYS A 4 -45.45 20.01 37.05
N LEU A 5 -44.12 19.88 36.99
CA LEU A 5 -43.16 20.59 36.14
C LEU A 5 -41.74 19.93 36.24
N LEU A 6 -41.01 19.87 35.12
CA LEU A 6 -39.53 19.89 34.91
C LEU A 6 -38.60 19.22 35.98
N VAL A 7 -37.90 18.11 35.72
CA VAL A 7 -36.69 17.95 34.86
C VAL A 7 -35.67 19.08 35.03
N LEU A 8 -34.66 18.90 35.90
CA LEU A 8 -33.31 19.48 35.72
C LEU A 8 -32.27 18.84 36.67
N LEU A 9 -31.20 18.32 36.05
CA LEU A 9 -29.80 18.21 36.50
C LEU A 9 -29.43 17.44 37.80
N ALA A 10 -28.68 16.34 37.65
CA ALA A 10 -27.26 16.25 38.07
C ALA A 10 -26.73 14.81 37.92
N ILE A 11 -26.15 14.48 36.76
CA ILE A 11 -25.16 13.39 36.66
C ILE A 11 -23.90 14.01 36.08
N ALA A 12 -23.02 14.45 36.98
CA ALA A 12 -21.64 14.79 36.66
C ALA A 12 -20.88 13.47 36.48
N ALA A 13 -20.82 12.97 35.26
CA ALA A 13 -19.87 11.93 34.88
C ALA A 13 -18.69 12.60 34.18
N LEU A 14 -17.54 12.59 34.86
CA LEU A 14 -16.24 12.99 34.35
C LEU A 14 -15.97 12.28 33.02
N SER A 15 -15.98 13.05 31.93
CA SER A 15 -15.32 12.67 30.69
C SER A 15 -13.97 13.37 30.69
N ASN A 16 -12.90 12.61 30.95
CA ASN A 16 -11.54 12.98 30.59
C ASN A 16 -11.48 13.12 29.08
N ALA A 17 -11.81 14.30 28.57
CA ALA A 17 -11.42 14.72 27.24
C ALA A 17 -9.91 14.94 27.27
N SER A 18 -9.16 13.91 26.86
CA SER A 18 -7.80 14.12 26.36
C SER A 18 -7.91 15.21 25.30
N SER A 19 -7.45 16.41 25.67
CA SER A 19 -7.44 17.57 24.80
C SER A 19 -6.48 17.24 23.66
N ALA A 20 -7.03 16.74 22.55
CA ALA A 20 -6.36 16.81 21.26
C ALA A 20 -6.08 18.28 21.02
N THR A 21 -4.84 18.68 21.31
CA THR A 21 -4.36 20.03 21.12
C THR A 21 -4.34 20.24 19.61
N ALA A 22 -5.45 20.76 19.09
CA ALA A 22 -5.51 21.24 17.73
C ALA A 22 -4.40 22.28 17.58
N ALA A 23 -3.45 21.99 16.70
CA ALA A 23 -2.38 22.91 16.35
C ALA A 23 -3.02 24.26 15.98
N ARG A 24 -2.59 25.33 16.65
CA ARG A 24 -3.04 26.69 16.34
C ARG A 24 -2.55 27.04 14.93
N PRO A 25 -3.39 27.66 14.07
CA PRO A 25 -2.95 28.12 12.76
C PRO A 25 -1.70 29.00 12.90
N GLY A 26 -0.61 28.66 12.21
CA GLY A 26 0.63 29.43 12.21
C GLY A 26 1.69 29.04 13.25
N LYS A 27 1.48 27.96 14.02
CA LYS A 27 2.58 27.29 14.73
C LYS A 27 2.61 25.82 14.34
N CYS A 28 3.47 25.51 13.38
CA CYS A 28 3.85 24.14 13.08
C CYS A 28 4.20 23.42 14.40
N GLY A 29 3.69 22.20 14.60
CA GLY A 29 3.88 21.45 15.84
C GLY A 29 5.33 20.98 16.01
N ALA A 30 5.83 20.98 17.25
CA ALA A 30 7.20 20.59 17.57
C ALA A 30 7.57 19.23 16.98
N GLY A 31 8.60 19.21 16.11
CA GLY A 31 9.12 17.99 15.47
C GLY A 31 8.55 17.70 14.07
N PHE A 32 7.53 18.45 13.63
CA PHE A 32 6.95 18.36 12.28
C PHE A 32 7.24 19.60 11.41
N GLU A 33 7.74 20.69 12.00
CA GLU A 33 7.88 22.01 11.37
C GLU A 33 8.79 22.05 10.14
N LYS A 34 9.72 21.09 10.01
CA LYS A 34 10.64 21.05 8.88
C LYS A 34 9.98 20.61 7.57
N TRP A 35 8.85 19.90 7.66
CA TRP A 35 8.26 19.19 6.52
C TRP A 35 6.85 19.65 6.19
N ASP A 36 6.10 20.10 7.20
CA ASP A 36 4.80 20.77 7.04
C ASP A 36 5.04 22.26 6.76
N LEU A 37 5.18 22.63 5.48
CA LEU A 37 5.59 23.98 5.07
C LEU A 37 4.43 24.98 5.15
N ASN A 38 3.20 24.49 5.14
CA ASN A 38 2.00 25.31 5.23
C ASN A 38 1.44 25.40 6.67
N CYS A 39 2.03 24.67 7.63
CA CYS A 39 1.63 24.58 9.04
C CYS A 39 0.16 24.22 9.24
N ASP A 40 -0.42 23.38 8.37
CA ASP A 40 -1.79 22.90 8.48
C ASP A 40 -1.91 21.65 9.37
N GLY A 41 -0.79 21.16 9.91
CA GLY A 41 -0.70 19.99 10.76
C GLY A 41 -0.75 18.67 9.98
N LYS A 42 -0.58 18.70 8.65
CA LYS A 42 -0.58 17.54 7.77
C LYS A 42 0.61 17.64 6.80
N LEU A 43 0.91 16.53 6.13
CA LEU A 43 1.85 16.51 5.01
C LEU A 43 1.03 16.29 3.75
N ASP A 44 1.00 17.29 2.88
CA ASP A 44 0.47 17.12 1.54
C ASP A 44 1.37 16.21 0.70
N TYR A 45 0.92 15.89 -0.52
CA TYR A 45 1.67 14.99 -1.40
C TYR A 45 3.10 15.47 -1.68
N LYS A 46 3.31 16.78 -1.86
CA LYS A 46 4.63 17.34 -2.16
C LYS A 46 5.51 17.34 -0.91
N GLU A 47 4.94 17.68 0.23
CA GLU A 47 5.60 17.70 1.54
C GLU A 47 6.01 16.29 2.01
N SER A 48 5.16 15.29 1.75
CA SER A 48 5.44 13.87 2.01
C SER A 48 6.58 13.33 1.14
N ILE A 49 6.62 13.73 -0.14
CA ILE A 49 7.73 13.35 -1.03
C ILE A 49 9.05 13.99 -0.56
N ALA A 50 9.00 15.26 -0.15
CA ALA A 50 10.15 16.00 0.35
C ALA A 50 10.69 15.44 1.68
N SER A 51 9.81 15.05 2.62
CA SER A 51 10.23 14.44 3.89
C SER A 51 10.91 13.08 3.69
N GLY A 52 10.45 12.30 2.71
CA GLY A 52 11.09 11.05 2.31
C GLY A 52 12.38 11.24 1.48
N GLN A 53 12.72 12.47 1.07
CA GLN A 53 13.90 12.72 0.24
C GLN A 53 15.20 12.54 1.03
N ALA A 54 15.26 12.99 2.29
CA ALA A 54 16.46 12.81 3.12
C ALA A 54 16.80 11.32 3.35
N TYR A 55 15.79 10.47 3.55
CA TYR A 55 15.98 9.02 3.63
C TYR A 55 16.47 8.44 2.30
N ARG A 56 15.90 8.88 1.17
CA ARG A 56 16.33 8.46 -0.17
C ARG A 56 17.75 8.91 -0.51
N ASP A 57 18.13 10.11 -0.12
CA ASP A 57 19.48 10.65 -0.33
C ASP A 57 20.51 9.93 0.55
N GLN A 58 20.13 9.56 1.78
CA GLN A 58 20.98 8.76 2.66
C GLN A 58 21.11 7.31 2.16
N ALA A 59 20.02 6.70 1.71
CA ALA A 59 20.08 5.41 1.02
C ALA A 59 20.95 5.50 -0.24
N ALA A 60 20.82 6.55 -1.06
CA ALA A 60 21.66 6.75 -2.23
C ALA A 60 23.16 6.94 -1.89
N LYS A 61 23.50 7.47 -0.71
CA LYS A 61 24.89 7.54 -0.22
C LYS A 61 25.43 6.19 0.23
N VAL A 62 24.60 5.35 0.85
CA VAL A 62 24.98 4.00 1.29
C VAL A 62 25.05 3.01 0.10
N TYR A 63 24.14 3.16 -0.86
CA TYR A 63 24.04 2.29 -2.05
C TYR A 63 24.78 2.82 -3.28
N ARG A 64 25.37 4.02 -3.23
CA ARG A 64 26.39 4.39 -4.21
C ARG A 64 27.62 3.54 -3.92
N PRO A 65 28.03 2.65 -4.83
CA PRO A 65 29.36 2.08 -4.72
C PRO A 65 30.33 3.28 -4.71
N ALA A 66 31.22 3.36 -3.73
CA ALA A 66 32.29 4.35 -3.75
C ALA A 66 32.92 4.32 -5.14
N ALA A 67 33.11 5.49 -5.76
CA ALA A 67 33.78 5.60 -7.03
C ALA A 67 35.09 4.81 -6.94
N ARG A 68 35.22 3.77 -7.77
CA ARG A 68 36.34 2.82 -7.80
C ARG A 68 37.60 3.46 -8.40
N GLU A 69 37.98 4.65 -7.94
CA GLU A 69 39.24 5.24 -8.35
C GLU A 69 40.37 4.61 -7.52
N GLY A 70 41.15 3.75 -8.16
CA GLY A 70 42.38 3.18 -7.60
C GLY A 70 42.27 1.80 -6.94
N LEU A 71 41.08 1.20 -6.85
CA LEU A 71 40.94 -0.18 -6.35
C LEU A 71 41.11 -1.19 -7.51
N PRO A 72 41.90 -2.27 -7.33
CA PRO A 72 41.99 -3.32 -8.32
C PRO A 72 40.60 -3.91 -8.59
N GLU A 73 40.39 -4.37 -9.82
CA GLU A 73 39.14 -5.04 -10.18
C GLU A 73 38.88 -6.21 -9.20
N PRO A 74 37.61 -6.47 -8.80
CA PRO A 74 37.30 -7.43 -7.73
C PRO A 74 37.84 -8.85 -7.94
N ASP A 75 38.05 -9.23 -9.20
CA ASP A 75 38.63 -10.48 -9.65
C ASP A 75 40.16 -10.56 -9.46
N LYS A 76 40.85 -9.42 -9.33
CA LYS A 76 42.31 -9.32 -9.10
C LYS A 76 42.68 -9.13 -7.63
N ALA A 77 41.70 -8.91 -6.75
CA ALA A 77 41.91 -8.64 -5.33
C ALA A 77 41.89 -9.92 -4.45
N GLY A 78 41.79 -11.11 -5.04
CA GLY A 78 41.82 -12.39 -4.30
C GLY A 78 40.58 -12.65 -3.44
N TYR A 79 39.54 -11.82 -3.54
CA TYR A 79 38.26 -12.11 -2.93
C TYR A 79 37.61 -13.29 -3.66
N PRO A 80 37.00 -14.26 -2.94
CA PRO A 80 36.23 -15.32 -3.59
C PRO A 80 35.20 -14.64 -4.48
N ASN A 81 35.22 -14.98 -5.77
CA ASN A 81 34.31 -14.48 -6.80
C ASN A 81 32.93 -14.36 -6.15
N VAL A 82 32.49 -13.12 -5.89
CA VAL A 82 31.15 -12.87 -5.36
C VAL A 82 30.24 -13.52 -6.36
N VAL A 83 29.65 -14.65 -5.98
CA VAL A 83 28.72 -15.44 -6.78
C VAL A 83 27.82 -14.41 -7.43
N LYS A 84 27.88 -14.30 -8.77
CA LYS A 84 27.02 -13.36 -9.50
C LYS A 84 25.64 -13.55 -8.90
N ASN A 85 25.16 -12.55 -8.16
CA ASN A 85 23.83 -12.57 -7.57
C ASN A 85 22.90 -12.55 -8.78
N GLN A 86 22.65 -13.73 -9.33
CA GLN A 86 21.65 -13.96 -10.32
C GLN A 86 20.37 -13.74 -9.54
N ASN A 87 19.92 -12.48 -9.50
CA ASN A 87 18.60 -12.17 -8.98
C ASN A 87 17.66 -13.19 -9.62
N PRO A 88 17.01 -14.06 -8.82
CA PRO A 88 16.25 -15.16 -9.36
C PRO A 88 15.26 -14.60 -10.37
N LYS A 89 15.33 -15.09 -11.60
CA LYS A 89 14.49 -14.61 -12.68
C LYS A 89 13.03 -14.82 -12.27
N PRO A 90 12.19 -13.75 -12.23
CA PRO A 90 10.79 -13.91 -11.89
C PRO A 90 10.09 -14.88 -12.87
N GLU A 91 9.26 -15.76 -12.33
CA GLU A 91 8.44 -16.69 -13.10
C GLU A 91 7.01 -16.15 -13.21
N ILE A 92 6.46 -16.07 -14.42
CA ILE A 92 5.10 -15.56 -14.63
C ILE A 92 4.07 -16.64 -14.24
N LEU A 93 3.26 -16.36 -13.23
CA LEU A 93 2.20 -17.25 -12.73
C LEU A 93 0.83 -16.92 -13.31
N TYR A 94 0.65 -15.66 -13.67
CA TYR A 94 -0.53 -15.13 -14.33
C TYR A 94 -0.11 -13.91 -15.15
N TYR A 95 -0.65 -13.80 -16.37
CA TYR A 95 -0.46 -12.62 -17.20
C TYR A 95 -1.69 -12.37 -18.06
N ASN A 96 -2.12 -11.11 -18.10
CA ASN A 96 -3.14 -10.63 -19.00
C ASN A 96 -2.73 -9.25 -19.55
N PRO A 97 -2.35 -9.13 -20.83
CA PRO A 97 -1.86 -7.88 -21.40
C PRO A 97 -2.93 -6.77 -21.43
N ASN A 98 -4.22 -7.13 -21.39
CA ASN A 98 -5.33 -6.18 -21.33
C ASN A 98 -5.72 -5.81 -19.89
N GLY A 99 -5.17 -6.55 -18.92
CA GLY A 99 -5.55 -6.51 -17.51
C GLY A 99 -6.88 -7.20 -17.26
N LEU A 100 -6.94 -8.04 -16.22
CA LEU A 100 -8.21 -8.54 -15.69
C LEU A 100 -8.94 -7.39 -15.03
N ARG A 101 -9.97 -6.90 -15.71
CA ARG A 101 -10.89 -5.90 -15.18
C ARG A 101 -11.64 -6.47 -13.97
N ILE A 102 -11.50 -5.83 -12.81
CA ILE A 102 -12.15 -6.24 -11.58
C ILE A 102 -13.56 -5.64 -11.51
N SER A 103 -13.68 -4.31 -11.65
CA SER A 103 -14.96 -3.61 -11.81
C SER A 103 -15.11 -2.91 -13.18
N ASP A 104 -16.36 -2.64 -13.55
CA ASP A 104 -16.71 -1.79 -14.67
C ASP A 104 -17.03 -0.32 -14.29
N GLY A 105 -16.70 0.08 -13.04
CA GLY A 105 -16.80 1.45 -12.56
C GLY A 105 -18.19 1.88 -12.07
N ARG A 106 -19.20 1.00 -12.11
CA ARG A 106 -20.56 1.31 -11.58
C ARG A 106 -20.85 0.69 -10.23
N ASP A 107 -20.20 -0.42 -9.91
CA ASP A 107 -20.41 -1.14 -8.66
C ASP A 107 -19.28 -0.85 -7.67
N LYS A 108 -19.66 -0.40 -6.47
CA LYS A 108 -18.76 -0.02 -5.37
C LYS A 108 -17.81 -1.13 -4.91
N SER A 109 -18.14 -2.37 -5.19
CA SER A 109 -17.30 -3.51 -4.88
C SER A 109 -17.48 -4.61 -5.91
N LYS A 110 -16.40 -5.05 -6.54
CA LYS A 110 -16.37 -6.19 -7.45
C LYS A 110 -15.22 -7.11 -7.15
N THR A 111 -15.43 -8.39 -7.40
CA THR A 111 -14.51 -9.44 -6.99
C THR A 111 -14.23 -10.39 -8.12
N LYS A 112 -12.99 -10.89 -8.19
CA LYS A 112 -12.57 -11.91 -9.15
C LYS A 112 -11.64 -12.90 -8.47
N SER A 113 -11.86 -14.18 -8.74
CA SER A 113 -10.91 -15.25 -8.43
C SER A 113 -9.97 -15.45 -9.62
N VAL A 114 -8.67 -15.53 -9.35
CA VAL A 114 -7.63 -15.76 -10.36
C VAL A 114 -6.88 -17.03 -10.01
N ARG A 115 -6.86 -17.98 -10.95
CA ARG A 115 -6.07 -19.21 -10.84
C ARG A 115 -4.67 -18.95 -11.39
N LEU A 116 -3.65 -19.34 -10.64
CA LEU A 116 -2.25 -19.26 -11.00
C LEU A 116 -1.77 -20.59 -11.60
N SER A 117 -0.72 -20.54 -12.41
CA SER A 117 -0.13 -21.72 -13.05
C SER A 117 0.56 -22.68 -12.06
N LYS A 118 1.04 -22.17 -10.92
CA LYS A 118 1.72 -22.93 -9.86
C LYS A 118 1.25 -22.53 -8.46
N ASN A 119 1.70 -23.27 -7.45
CA ASN A 119 1.39 -22.95 -6.07
C ASN A 119 2.20 -21.73 -5.61
N ILE A 120 1.56 -20.89 -4.81
CA ILE A 120 2.14 -19.68 -4.22
C ILE A 120 3.28 -20.04 -3.27
N SER A 121 3.17 -21.17 -2.56
CA SER A 121 4.21 -21.66 -1.64
C SER A 121 5.48 -22.17 -2.34
N ASP A 122 5.49 -22.28 -3.68
CA ASP A 122 6.70 -22.67 -4.43
C ASP A 122 7.68 -21.48 -4.60
N TYR A 123 7.28 -20.30 -4.13
CA TYR A 123 7.99 -19.02 -4.26
C TYR A 123 8.12 -18.39 -2.89
N ARG A 124 9.21 -17.67 -2.65
CA ARG A 124 9.44 -16.87 -1.43
C ARG A 124 8.67 -15.55 -1.47
N GLU A 125 8.54 -14.98 -2.67
CA GLU A 125 7.83 -13.73 -2.89
C GLU A 125 6.97 -13.79 -4.13
N LEU A 126 5.86 -13.05 -4.09
CA LEU A 126 5.08 -12.73 -5.28
C LEU A 126 5.20 -11.24 -5.58
N ARG A 127 5.31 -10.91 -6.87
CA ARG A 127 5.15 -9.55 -7.38
C ARG A 127 3.84 -9.46 -8.17
N LEU A 128 2.92 -8.64 -7.66
CA LEU A 128 1.66 -8.33 -8.32
C LEU A 128 1.83 -7.03 -9.10
N THR A 129 1.53 -7.05 -10.39
CA THR A 129 1.45 -5.84 -11.22
C THR A 129 -0.02 -5.55 -11.52
N TYR A 130 -0.49 -4.36 -11.19
CA TYR A 130 -1.88 -3.96 -11.43
C TYR A 130 -1.98 -2.48 -11.81
N ARG A 131 -3.12 -2.11 -12.36
CA ARG A 131 -3.50 -0.71 -12.61
C ARG A 131 -4.62 -0.32 -11.68
N LEU A 132 -4.51 0.87 -11.11
CA LEU A 132 -5.57 1.54 -10.39
C LEU A 132 -5.94 2.82 -11.11
N GLN A 133 -7.22 3.16 -11.08
CA GLN A 133 -7.76 4.39 -11.61
C GLN A 133 -8.57 5.03 -10.50
N ALA A 134 -8.28 6.29 -10.19
CA ALA A 134 -9.12 7.09 -9.30
C ALA A 134 -9.35 8.48 -9.90
N GLU A 135 -10.47 9.07 -9.53
CA GLU A 135 -10.83 10.45 -9.87
C GLU A 135 -9.70 11.40 -9.43
N ASP A 136 -9.31 12.33 -10.31
CA ASP A 136 -8.23 13.32 -10.12
C ASP A 136 -6.80 12.79 -10.00
N VAL A 137 -6.62 11.49 -9.76
CA VAL A 137 -5.30 10.84 -9.74
C VAL A 137 -4.96 10.26 -11.11
N GLY A 138 -5.96 9.84 -11.88
CA GLY A 138 -5.78 9.20 -13.19
C GLY A 138 -5.43 7.72 -13.06
N VAL A 139 -4.84 7.15 -14.12
CA VAL A 139 -4.50 5.72 -14.19
C VAL A 139 -3.03 5.50 -13.84
N HIS A 140 -2.76 4.62 -12.87
CA HIS A 140 -1.41 4.29 -12.41
C HIS A 140 -1.17 2.80 -12.48
N THR A 141 -0.02 2.40 -13.01
CA THR A 141 0.50 1.04 -12.83
C THR A 141 1.30 0.98 -11.53
N ARG A 142 1.03 -0.04 -10.72
CA ARG A 142 1.65 -0.28 -9.43
C ARG A 142 2.15 -1.71 -9.35
N ASN A 143 3.17 -1.87 -8.51
CA ASN A 143 3.74 -3.17 -8.17
C ASN A 143 3.67 -3.36 -6.66
N MET A 144 3.18 -4.51 -6.23
CA MET A 144 3.17 -4.92 -4.84
C MET A 144 3.97 -6.21 -4.70
N THR A 145 4.93 -6.20 -3.78
CA THR A 145 5.65 -7.41 -3.40
C THR A 145 5.02 -7.98 -2.13
N ILE A 146 4.74 -9.28 -2.14
CA ILE A 146 4.16 -10.02 -1.03
C ILE A 146 5.12 -11.15 -0.66
N ASN A 147 5.54 -11.19 0.60
CA ASN A 147 6.24 -12.36 1.15
C ASN A 147 5.23 -13.50 1.35
N THR A 148 5.46 -14.64 0.73
CA THR A 148 4.53 -15.77 0.72
C THR A 148 4.50 -16.54 2.03
N ASP A 149 5.58 -16.52 2.81
CA ASP A 149 5.68 -17.17 4.12
C ASP A 149 4.73 -16.53 5.13
N LEU A 150 4.47 -15.24 4.96
CA LEU A 150 3.56 -14.46 5.80
C LEU A 150 2.13 -14.40 5.25
N TRP A 151 1.90 -14.93 4.04
CA TRP A 151 0.60 -14.85 3.38
C TRP A 151 -0.22 -16.15 3.54
N HIS A 152 -1.01 -16.17 4.61
CA HIS A 152 -1.86 -17.30 4.97
C HIS A 152 -3.06 -17.44 4.04
N VAL A 153 -3.53 -18.68 3.88
CA VAL A 153 -4.75 -18.98 3.13
C VAL A 153 -5.98 -18.57 3.94
N ASP A 154 -6.84 -17.73 3.36
CA ASP A 154 -8.18 -17.41 3.87
C ASP A 154 -9.24 -17.75 2.81
N PRO A 155 -9.82 -18.96 2.84
CA PRO A 155 -10.86 -19.36 1.89
C PRO A 155 -12.16 -18.55 2.02
N SER A 156 -12.35 -17.87 3.17
CA SER A 156 -13.57 -17.13 3.49
C SER A 156 -13.49 -15.66 3.13
N HIS A 157 -12.30 -15.14 2.80
CA HIS A 157 -12.03 -13.72 2.49
C HIS A 157 -12.60 -12.76 3.56
N SER A 158 -12.73 -13.23 4.81
CA SER A 158 -13.43 -12.52 5.88
C SER A 158 -12.49 -11.78 6.82
N LYS A 159 -11.19 -12.11 6.79
CA LYS A 159 -10.19 -11.53 7.68
C LYS A 159 -9.61 -10.25 7.08
N TRP A 160 -9.58 -9.20 7.89
CA TRP A 160 -9.07 -7.88 7.53
C TRP A 160 -7.57 -7.69 7.85
N ASP A 161 -6.91 -8.70 8.42
CA ASP A 161 -5.50 -8.66 8.82
C ASP A 161 -4.55 -8.81 7.61
N LYS A 162 -3.39 -8.13 7.68
CA LYS A 162 -2.34 -8.14 6.64
C LYS A 162 -1.79 -9.54 6.35
N LEU A 163 -1.79 -10.43 7.33
CA LEU A 163 -1.39 -11.84 7.16
C LEU A 163 -2.26 -12.60 6.16
N TYR A 164 -3.49 -12.15 5.95
CA TYR A 164 -4.46 -12.77 5.04
C TYR A 164 -4.74 -11.89 3.81
N ARG A 165 -4.55 -10.58 3.95
CA ARG A 165 -4.95 -9.57 2.98
C ARG A 165 -3.88 -8.53 2.74
N TYR A 166 -3.52 -8.31 1.48
CA TYR A 166 -2.74 -7.15 1.07
C TYR A 166 -3.63 -6.15 0.35
N ALA A 167 -3.43 -4.86 0.60
CA ALA A 167 -4.24 -3.81 -0.01
C ALA A 167 -3.40 -2.59 -0.37
N GLU A 168 -3.72 -1.98 -1.50
CA GLU A 168 -3.25 -0.64 -1.87
C GLU A 168 -4.47 0.25 -2.13
N GLN A 169 -4.29 1.53 -1.85
CA GLN A 169 -5.32 2.54 -2.02
C GLN A 169 -4.72 3.78 -2.69
N VAL A 170 -5.48 4.37 -3.60
CA VAL A 170 -5.14 5.62 -4.29
C VAL A 170 -6.33 6.57 -4.29
N GLY A 171 -6.07 7.88 -4.21
CA GLY A 171 -7.07 8.91 -4.37
C GLY A 171 -6.79 10.14 -3.50
N VAL A 172 -7.57 11.20 -3.72
CA VAL A 172 -7.30 12.53 -3.15
C VAL A 172 -8.02 12.75 -1.82
N ASP A 173 -9.19 12.14 -1.63
CA ASP A 173 -9.95 12.17 -0.37
C ASP A 173 -10.84 10.96 -0.18
N LYS A 174 -11.47 10.87 0.99
CA LYS A 174 -12.35 9.76 1.42
C LYS A 174 -13.51 9.40 0.48
N ASN A 175 -13.93 10.31 -0.41
CA ASN A 175 -15.02 10.08 -1.36
C ASN A 175 -14.48 9.75 -2.77
N ARG A 176 -13.17 9.85 -2.98
CA ARG A 176 -12.48 9.68 -4.26
C ARG A 176 -11.36 8.65 -4.18
N TRP A 177 -11.54 7.64 -3.32
CA TRP A 177 -10.61 6.55 -3.16
C TRP A 177 -10.99 5.35 -4.02
N ASP A 178 -9.98 4.76 -4.65
CA ASP A 178 -10.02 3.40 -5.19
C ASP A 178 -9.05 2.53 -4.40
N SER A 179 -9.45 1.30 -4.10
CA SER A 179 -8.65 0.35 -3.34
C SER A 179 -8.73 -1.02 -3.97
N ILE A 180 -7.58 -1.68 -4.08
CA ILE A 180 -7.50 -3.08 -4.48
C ILE A 180 -6.99 -3.90 -3.29
N HIS A 181 -7.62 -5.05 -3.10
CA HIS A 181 -7.32 -5.97 -2.03
C HIS A 181 -7.07 -7.35 -2.63
N PHE A 182 -6.09 -8.06 -2.10
CA PHE A 182 -5.66 -9.38 -2.53
C PHE A 182 -5.69 -10.36 -1.36
N TRP A 183 -6.32 -11.52 -1.55
CA TRP A 183 -6.29 -12.64 -0.62
C TRP A 183 -5.76 -13.87 -1.31
N ARG A 184 -5.06 -14.71 -0.55
CA ARG A 184 -4.75 -16.07 -0.95
C ARG A 184 -5.90 -16.95 -0.47
N ILE A 185 -6.63 -17.56 -1.40
CA ILE A 185 -7.82 -18.38 -1.06
C ILE A 185 -7.61 -19.87 -1.30
N ALA A 186 -6.57 -20.23 -2.03
CA ALA A 186 -6.10 -21.61 -2.18
C ALA A 186 -4.58 -21.61 -2.46
N PRO A 187 -3.92 -22.78 -2.50
CA PRO A 187 -2.49 -22.86 -2.80
C PRO A 187 -2.07 -22.15 -4.09
N ASN A 188 -2.90 -22.19 -5.14
CA ASN A 188 -2.64 -21.60 -6.46
C ASN A 188 -3.73 -20.61 -6.90
N ARG A 189 -4.41 -19.96 -5.94
CA ARG A 189 -5.54 -19.09 -6.27
C ARG A 189 -5.55 -17.86 -5.39
N ILE A 190 -5.68 -16.71 -6.04
CA ILE A 190 -5.87 -15.43 -5.38
C ILE A 190 -7.28 -14.90 -5.63
N TRP A 191 -7.80 -14.15 -4.68
CA TRP A 191 -9.04 -13.40 -4.82
C TRP A 191 -8.72 -11.92 -4.78
N VAL A 192 -9.28 -11.20 -5.73
CA VAL A 192 -9.04 -9.78 -5.94
C VAL A 192 -10.35 -9.05 -5.75
N LEU A 193 -10.38 -8.09 -4.84
CA LEU A 193 -11.49 -7.17 -4.64
C LEU A 193 -11.04 -5.78 -5.02
N GLU A 194 -11.84 -5.12 -5.84
CA GLU A 194 -11.81 -3.68 -5.97
C GLU A 194 -12.91 -3.12 -5.07
N LYS A 195 -12.57 -2.11 -4.27
CA LYS A 195 -13.53 -1.31 -3.53
C LYS A 195 -13.29 0.15 -3.86
N CYS A 196 -14.34 0.79 -4.34
CA CYS A 196 -14.30 2.17 -4.76
C CYS A 196 -15.40 2.98 -4.07
N ASP A 197 -15.01 4.17 -3.59
CA ASP A 197 -15.91 5.09 -2.90
C ASP A 197 -16.50 6.17 -3.85
N SER A 198 -15.90 6.40 -5.03
CA SER A 198 -16.45 7.25 -6.10
C SER A 198 -17.33 6.46 -7.08
N TRP A 199 -18.45 7.04 -7.49
CA TRP A 199 -19.35 6.39 -8.45
C TRP A 199 -19.01 6.67 -9.91
N ARG A 200 -18.04 7.55 -10.18
CA ARG A 200 -17.86 8.13 -11.52
C ARG A 200 -16.61 7.63 -12.24
N TRP A 201 -15.47 7.51 -11.55
CA TRP A 201 -14.18 7.28 -12.21
C TRP A 201 -13.22 6.45 -11.37
N CYS A 202 -13.50 5.17 -11.23
CA CYS A 202 -12.56 4.21 -10.65
C CYS A 202 -12.49 2.90 -11.42
N GLY A 203 -11.43 2.15 -11.17
CA GLY A 203 -11.22 0.89 -11.86
C GLY A 203 -9.88 0.26 -11.51
N ALA A 204 -9.93 -1.02 -11.14
CA ALA A 204 -8.75 -1.82 -10.92
C ALA A 204 -8.59 -2.89 -12.00
N ARG A 205 -7.34 -3.13 -12.41
CA ARG A 205 -6.97 -4.22 -13.31
C ARG A 205 -5.77 -4.97 -12.82
N LEU A 206 -5.88 -6.29 -12.65
CA LEU A 206 -4.71 -7.14 -12.41
C LEU A 206 -4.04 -7.49 -13.74
N MET A 207 -2.77 -7.13 -13.90
CA MET A 207 -2.02 -7.33 -15.14
C MET A 207 -1.19 -8.61 -15.09
N ALA A 208 -0.46 -8.82 -14.00
CA ALA A 208 0.46 -9.94 -13.85
C ALA A 208 0.63 -10.37 -12.40
N VAL A 209 0.96 -11.64 -12.21
CA VAL A 209 1.47 -12.19 -10.95
C VAL A 209 2.75 -12.94 -11.29
N GLU A 210 3.85 -12.53 -10.69
CA GLU A 210 5.16 -13.15 -10.87
C GLU A 210 5.60 -13.78 -9.54
N GLY A 211 6.18 -14.98 -9.60
CA GLY A 211 6.79 -15.66 -8.46
C GLY A 211 8.30 -15.52 -8.48
N ILE A 212 8.89 -15.28 -7.31
CA ILE A 212 10.33 -15.13 -7.11
C ILE A 212 10.75 -16.19 -6.08
N LYS A 213 11.70 -17.04 -6.48
CA LYS A 213 12.21 -18.14 -5.67
C LYS A 213 13.23 -17.65 -4.63
#